data_AF-A0A7J5ET43-F1
#
_entry.id   AF-A0A7J5ET43-F1
#
_cell.length_a   1.000
_cell.length_b   1.000
_cell.length_c   1.000
_cell.angle_alpha   90.00
_cell.angle_beta   90.00
_cell.angle_gamma   90.00
#
_symmetry.space_group_name_H-M   'P 1'
#
loop_
_entity.id
_entity.type
_entity.pdbx_description
1 polymer ?
#
loop_
_entity_poly.entity_id
_entity_poly.type
_entity_poly.pdbx_seq_one_letter_code
_entity_poly.pdbx_strand_id
1 'polypeptide(L)'
;NNERFLPASTRKPIIFTIGVAAMGFLGVALWRRRGRRDAETIALLFIAGGAAGNLIDRLARGYVVDFVHVERWPVFNVADVWLVVGVGLMLVAAFRARTGASAGAGVRPIT
;
A
#
# COMPACT_ATOMS: atom_id res chain seq x y z
N ASN A 1 -21.68 -2.85 -25.95
CA ASN A 1 -21.33 -1.43 -25.76
C ASN A 1 -21.55 -1.08 -24.31
N ASN A 2 -20.60 -1.44 -23.45
CA ASN A 2 -20.74 -1.34 -22.00
C ASN A 2 -20.21 0.02 -21.56
N GLU A 3 -21.15 0.93 -21.33
CA GLU A 3 -20.94 2.27 -20.82
C GLU A 3 -20.17 2.17 -19.50
N ARG A 4 -18.96 2.74 -19.48
CA ARG A 4 -18.22 2.91 -18.23
C ARG A 4 -19.14 3.70 -17.29
N PHE A 5 -19.54 3.09 -16.17
CA PHE A 5 -20.45 3.63 -15.14
C PHE A 5 -20.12 5.07 -14.68
N LEU A 6 -18.93 5.59 -14.99
CA LEU A 6 -18.51 6.96 -14.70
C LEU A 6 -17.93 7.62 -15.96
N PRO A 7 -18.38 8.86 -16.28
CA PRO A 7 -17.78 9.69 -17.33
C PRO A 7 -16.26 9.82 -17.16
N ALA A 8 -15.53 9.91 -18.26
CA ALA A 8 -14.07 10.05 -18.24
C ALA A 8 -13.61 11.32 -17.50
N SER A 9 -14.41 12.39 -17.55
CA SER A 9 -14.21 13.64 -16.81
C SER A 9 -14.28 13.46 -15.29
N THR A 10 -15.04 12.46 -14.82
CA THR A 10 -15.23 12.18 -13.39
C THR A 10 -14.20 11.17 -12.86
N ARG A 11 -13.80 10.19 -13.67
CA ARG A 11 -12.87 9.12 -13.24
C ARG A 11 -11.48 9.64 -12.88
N LYS A 12 -10.90 10.48 -13.74
CA LYS A 12 -9.54 11.02 -13.55
C LYS A 12 -9.38 11.81 -12.23
N PRO A 13 -10.24 12.80 -11.92
CA PRO A 13 -10.11 13.54 -10.67
C PRO A 13 -10.34 12.64 -9.45
N ILE A 14 -11.29 11.70 -9.48
CA ILE A 14 -11.51 10.77 -8.37
C ILE A 14 -10.25 9.97 -8.06
N ILE A 15 -9.63 9.33 -9.07
CA ILE A 15 -8.41 8.53 -8.87
C ILE A 15 -7.29 9.40 -8.31
N PHE A 16 -7.16 10.62 -8.82
CA PHE A 16 -6.16 11.57 -8.36
C PHE A 16 -6.38 11.97 -6.89
N THR A 17 -7.59 12.37 -6.54
CA THR A 17 -7.97 12.75 -5.18
C THR A 17 -7.73 11.61 -4.19
N ILE A 18 -8.12 10.38 -4.54
CA ILE A 18 -7.86 9.20 -3.72
C ILE A 18 -6.36 8.97 -3.55
N GLY A 19 -5.58 9.08 -4.64
CA GLY A 19 -4.12 8.91 -4.59
C GLY A 19 -3.44 9.92 -3.68
N VAL A 20 -3.82 11.21 -3.76
CA VAL A 20 -3.30 12.27 -2.89
C VAL A 20 -3.72 12.05 -1.44
N ALA A 21 -4.98 11.69 -1.18
CA ALA A 21 -5.46 11.40 0.16
C ALA A 21 -4.73 10.20 0.78
N ALA A 22 -4.51 9.13 0.01
CA ALA A 22 -3.76 7.95 0.43
C ALA A 22 -2.30 8.32 0.77
N MET A 23 -1.65 9.14 -0.06
CA MET A 23 -0.30 9.65 0.22
C MET A 23 -0.24 10.51 1.48
N GLY A 24 -1.23 11.37 1.71
CA GLY A 24 -1.33 12.15 2.95
C GLY A 24 -1.48 11.26 4.19
N PHE A 25 -2.36 10.24 4.12
CA PHE A 25 -2.52 9.26 5.18
C PHE A 25 -1.22 8.49 5.47
N LEU A 26 -0.55 7.99 4.43
CA LEU A 26 0.73 7.27 4.57
C LEU A 26 1.82 8.16 5.16
N GLY A 27 1.88 9.44 4.76
CA GLY A 27 2.80 10.42 5.34
C GLY A 27 2.56 10.63 6.84
N VAL A 28 1.30 10.77 7.26
CA VAL A 28 0.94 10.86 8.69
C VAL A 28 1.27 9.57 9.44
N ALA A 29 1.00 8.41 8.85
CA ALA A 29 1.30 7.12 9.46
C ALA A 29 2.81 6.92 9.68
N LEU A 30 3.63 7.26 8.68
CA LEU A 30 5.09 7.23 8.78
C LEU A 30 5.62 8.26 9.79
N TRP A 31 5.04 9.46 9.82
CA TRP A 31 5.41 10.50 10.80
C TRP A 31 5.16 10.04 12.24
N ARG A 32 4.00 9.43 12.50
CA ARG A 32 3.66 8.86 13.82
C ARG A 32 4.59 7.71 14.24
N ARG A 33 5.27 7.08 13.28
CA ARG A 33 6.22 5.99 13.50
C ARG A 33 7.67 6.42 13.37
N ARG A 34 7.94 7.73 13.35
CA ARG A 34 9.30 8.26 13.27
C ARG A 34 10.19 7.69 14.38
N GLY A 35 11.34 7.14 14.00
CA GLY A 35 12.29 6.50 14.91
C GLY A 35 12.07 5.00 15.12
N ARG A 36 10.93 4.43 14.67
CA ARG A 36 10.71 2.98 14.71
C ARG A 36 11.40 2.30 13.54
N ARG A 37 12.11 1.21 13.80
CA ARG A 37 12.78 0.35 12.81
C ARG A 37 12.19 -1.06 12.80
N ASP A 38 10.87 -1.15 12.84
CA ASP A 38 10.14 -2.42 12.83
C ASP A 38 9.64 -2.79 11.43
N ALA A 39 9.16 -4.02 11.29
CA ALA A 39 8.65 -4.55 10.03
C ALA A 39 7.45 -3.76 9.49
N GLU A 40 6.64 -3.17 10.38
CA GLU A 40 5.49 -2.34 9.99
C GLU A 40 5.93 -1.02 9.35
N THR A 41 6.97 -0.36 9.88
CA THR A 41 7.55 0.83 9.24
C THR A 41 8.14 0.48 7.87
N ILE A 42 8.85 -0.65 7.74
CA ILE A 42 9.38 -1.10 6.45
C ILE A 42 8.24 -1.35 5.47
N ALA A 43 7.18 -2.04 5.88
CA ALA A 43 5.99 -2.28 5.07
C ALA A 43 5.34 -0.97 4.58
N LEU A 44 5.19 0.03 5.47
CA LEU A 44 4.65 1.34 5.12
C LEU A 44 5.52 2.08 4.11
N LEU A 45 6.85 1.95 4.18
CA LEU A 45 7.76 2.56 3.20
C LEU A 45 7.61 1.93 1.81
N PHE A 46 7.45 0.61 1.72
CA PHE A 46 7.14 -0.06 0.45
C PHE A 46 5.81 0.40 -0.14
N ILE A 47 4.75 0.46 0.68
CA ILE A 47 3.43 0.92 0.24
C ILE A 47 3.49 2.38 -0.20
N ALA A 48 4.15 3.25 0.57
CA ALA A 48 4.31 4.66 0.24
C ALA A 48 5.13 4.86 -1.05
N GLY A 49 6.20 4.10 -1.25
CA GLY A 49 6.98 4.14 -2.49
C GLY A 49 6.14 3.74 -3.71
N GLY A 50 5.38 2.65 -3.62
CA GLY A 50 4.53 2.18 -4.71
C GLY A 50 3.40 3.18 -5.02
N ALA A 51 2.70 3.66 -3.98
CA ALA A 51 1.67 4.67 -4.14
C ALA A 51 2.22 5.98 -4.75
N ALA A 52 3.40 6.42 -4.30
CA ALA A 52 4.06 7.61 -4.84
C ALA A 52 4.45 7.44 -6.31
N GLY A 53 5.07 6.32 -6.71
CA GLY A 53 5.44 6.07 -8.11
C GLY A 53 4.22 6.11 -9.04
N ASN A 54 3.14 5.43 -8.63
CA ASN A 54 1.88 5.42 -9.37
C ASN A 54 1.18 6.80 -9.40
N LEU A 55 1.34 7.64 -8.38
CA LEU A 55 0.81 9.00 -8.37
C LEU A 55 1.65 9.94 -9.24
N ILE A 56 2.98 9.82 -9.21
CA ILE A 56 3.92 10.61 -10.02
C ILE A 56 3.66 10.36 -11.51
N ASP A 57 3.46 9.10 -11.91
CA ASP A 57 3.11 8.77 -13.30
C ASP A 57 1.82 9.47 -13.76
N ARG A 58 0.80 9.45 -12.90
CA ARG A 58 -0.48 10.14 -13.18
C ARG A 58 -0.32 11.65 -13.24
N LEU A 59 0.54 12.25 -12.42
CA LEU A 59 0.86 13.67 -12.47
C LEU A 59 1.57 14.04 -13.78
N ALA A 60 2.55 13.24 -14.19
CA ALA A 60 3.38 13.53 -15.36
C ALA A 60 2.66 13.24 -16.69
N ARG A 61 1.84 12.17 -16.75
CA ARG A 61 1.29 11.63 -18.01
C ARG A 61 -0.23 11.55 -18.04
N GLY A 62 -0.90 11.66 -16.90
CA GLY A 62 -2.35 11.45 -16.77
C GLY A 62 -2.79 9.99 -16.72
N TYR A 63 -1.84 9.03 -16.72
CA TYR A 63 -2.07 7.59 -16.61
C TYR A 63 -0.82 6.89 -16.03
N VAL A 64 -0.96 5.62 -15.64
CA VAL A 64 0.15 4.78 -15.17
C VAL A 64 0.71 3.97 -16.32
N VAL A 65 2.03 3.85 -16.38
CA VAL A 65 2.69 3.02 -17.39
C VAL A 65 2.89 1.60 -16.84
N ASP A 66 2.18 0.64 -17.43
CA ASP A 66 2.36 -0.79 -17.18
C ASP A 66 3.30 -1.36 -18.24
N PHE A 67 4.37 -2.03 -17.81
CA PHE A 67 5.44 -2.47 -18.71
C PHE A 67 5.89 -3.92 -18.49
N VAL A 68 5.46 -4.56 -17.40
CA VAL A 68 5.75 -5.98 -17.15
C VAL A 68 4.59 -6.82 -17.66
N HIS A 69 4.89 -7.76 -18.56
CA HIS A 69 3.94 -8.71 -19.12
C HIS A 69 4.37 -10.13 -18.74
N VAL A 70 3.47 -10.89 -18.14
CA VAL A 70 3.65 -12.31 -17.85
C VAL A 70 2.45 -13.06 -18.43
N GLU A 71 2.70 -14.20 -19.10
CA GLU A 71 1.63 -14.96 -19.75
C GLU A 71 0.54 -15.32 -18.73
N ARG A 72 -0.73 -15.08 -19.07
CA ARG A 72 -1.92 -15.34 -18.22
C ARG A 72 -2.01 -14.50 -16.94
N TRP A 73 -1.18 -13.48 -16.79
CA TRP A 73 -1.24 -12.54 -15.66
C TRP A 73 -1.54 -11.11 -16.16
N PRO A 74 -2.29 -10.28 -15.41
CA PRO A 74 -2.48 -8.88 -15.76
C PRO A 74 -1.14 -8.15 -15.91
N VAL A 75 -1.05 -7.20 -16.84
CA VAL A 75 0.15 -6.33 -16.93
C VAL A 75 0.27 -5.48 -15.67
N PHE A 76 1.51 -5.24 -15.23
CA PHE A 76 1.80 -4.48 -14.02
C PHE A 76 3.12 -3.70 -14.15
N ASN A 77 3.44 -2.91 -13.13
CA ASN A 77 4.70 -2.20 -13.05
C ASN A 77 5.43 -2.44 -11.70
N VAL A 78 6.60 -1.84 -11.55
CA VAL A 78 7.40 -1.96 -10.31
C VAL A 78 6.70 -1.34 -9.09
N ALA A 79 5.88 -0.30 -9.28
CA ALA A 79 5.12 0.29 -8.18
C ALA A 79 4.07 -0.68 -7.63
N ASP A 80 3.43 -1.50 -8.48
CA ASP A 80 2.50 -2.54 -8.05
C ASP A 80 3.22 -3.64 -7.27
N VAL A 81 4.43 -4.02 -7.68
CA VAL A 81 5.27 -4.97 -6.94
C VAL A 81 5.57 -4.43 -5.54
N TRP A 82 5.90 -3.14 -5.41
CA TRP A 82 6.16 -2.53 -4.10
C TRP A 82 4.91 -2.51 -3.21
N LEU A 83 3.74 -2.26 -3.78
CA LEU A 83 2.47 -2.37 -3.07
C LEU A 83 2.23 -3.80 -2.56
N VAL A 84 2.40 -4.81 -3.42
CA VAL A 84 2.21 -6.23 -3.05
C VAL A 84 3.19 -6.65 -1.95
N VAL A 85 4.47 -6.33 -2.10
CA VAL A 85 5.52 -6.63 -1.11
C VAL A 85 5.21 -5.93 0.22
N GLY A 86 4.87 -4.64 0.18
CA GLY A 86 4.55 -3.86 1.37
C GLY A 86 3.33 -4.41 2.12
N VAL A 87 2.25 -4.75 1.41
CA VAL A 87 1.07 -5.40 2.02
C VAL A 87 1.43 -6.77 2.60
N GLY A 88 2.21 -7.58 1.88
CA GLY A 88 2.69 -8.87 2.39
C GLY A 88 3.50 -8.74 3.68
N LEU A 89 4.43 -7.78 3.74
CA LEU A 89 5.21 -7.47 4.94
C LEU A 89 4.31 -7.01 6.11
N MET A 90 3.31 -6.17 5.82
CA MET A 90 2.35 -5.71 6.83
C MET A 90 1.56 -6.89 7.42
N LEU A 91 1.09 -7.80 6.57
CA LEU A 91 0.38 -9.00 7.02
C LEU A 91 1.27 -9.88 7.89
N VAL A 92 2.50 -10.16 7.46
CA VAL A 92 3.47 -10.96 8.23
C VAL A 92 3.75 -10.32 9.59
N ALA A 93 3.95 -8.99 9.64
CA ALA A 93 4.14 -8.27 10.89
C ALA A 93 2.94 -8.42 11.84
N ALA A 94 1.72 -8.26 11.31
CA ALA A 94 0.49 -8.41 12.08
C ALA A 94 0.26 -9.84 12.60
N PHE A 95 0.60 -10.87 11.82
CA PHE A 95 0.54 -12.26 12.29
C PHE A 95 1.53 -12.52 13.43
N ARG A 96 2.78 -12.05 13.30
CA ARG A 96 3.82 -12.22 14.35
C ARG A 96 3.44 -11.51 15.65
N ALA A 97 2.86 -10.31 15.57
CA ALA A 97 2.40 -9.57 16.74
C ALA A 97 1.31 -10.32 17.53
N ARG A 98 0.38 -11.00 16.83
CA ARG A 98 -0.67 -11.81 17.46
C ARG A 98 -0.13 -13.04 18.17
N THR A 99 0.78 -13.78 17.55
CA THR A 99 1.38 -14.99 18.17
C THR A 99 2.13 -14.65 19.45
N GLY A 100 2.88 -13.53 19.47
CA GLY A 100 3.56 -13.06 20.68
C GLY A 100 2.60 -12.68 21.80
N ALA A 101 1.46 -12.06 21.48
CA ALA A 101 0.43 -11.69 22.46
C ALA A 101 -0.27 -12.92 23.08
N SER A 102 -0.56 -13.95 22.30
CA SER A 102 -1.18 -15.19 22.79
C SER A 102 -0.24 -16.00 23.70
N ALA A 103 1.07 -16.00 23.43
CA ALA A 103 2.06 -16.66 24.28
C ALA A 103 2.23 -15.97 25.65
N GLY A 104 2.13 -14.63 25.70
CA GLY A 104 2.22 -13.88 26.95
C GLY A 104 0.97 -13.94 27.84
N ALA A 105 -0.20 -14.20 27.25
CA ALA A 105 -1.47 -14.27 28.00
C ALA A 105 -1.64 -15.58 28.82
N GLY A 106 -0.87 -16.64 28.51
CA GLY A 106 -0.92 -17.92 29.21
C GLY A 106 -0.13 -17.98 30.53
N VAL A 107 0.68 -16.95 30.82
CA VAL A 107 1.45 -16.85 32.07
C VAL A 107 0.81 -15.78 32.95
N ARG A 108 -0.34 -16.11 33.56
CA ARG A 108 -0.80 -15.36 34.74
C ARG A 108 -0.34 -16.12 35.98
N PRO A 109 0.49 -15.53 36.85
CA PRO A 109 0.75 -16.10 38.16
C PRO A 109 -0.59 -16.18 38.90
N ILE A 110 -0.97 -17.39 39.29
CA ILE A 110 -1.98 -17.62 40.33
C ILE A 110 -1.32 -17.22 41.65
N THR A 111 -1.56 -15.99 42.08
CA THR A 111 -1.23 -15.49 43.42
C THR A 111 -2.42 -14.72 43.95
#